data_AF-A0A2V5Q7Y9-F1
#
_entry.id   AF-A0A2V5Q7Y9-F1
#
_cell.length_a   1.000
_cell.length_b   1.000
_cell.length_c   1.000
_cell.angle_alpha   90.00
_cell.angle_beta   90.00
_cell.angle_gamma   90.00
#
_symmetry.space_group_name_H-M   'P 1'
#
loop_
_entity.id
_entity.type
_entity.pdbx_description
1 polymer ?
#
loop_
_entity_poly.entity_id
_entity_poly.type
_entity_poly.pdbx_seq_one_letter_code
_entity_poly.pdbx_strand_id
1 'polypeptide(L)'
;YELVRTLDQRWRTGATTLPDESGNRVTTLKRRMERLRIPLAKTETARRFPVDNTIAYPTISRDFGLAWHVAQDTYISRRELSDQLLDFLADLKKRQTQKKT
;
A
#
# COMPACT_ATOMS: atom_id res chain seq x y z
N TYR A 1 6.26 2.38 -1.74
CA TYR A 1 6.08 1.03 -2.29
C TYR A 1 7.14 0.05 -1.81
N GLU A 2 8.42 0.17 -2.19
CA GLU A 2 9.46 -0.86 -1.93
C GLU A 2 9.57 -1.33 -0.46
N LEU A 3 9.45 -0.42 0.52
CA LEU A 3 9.38 -0.77 1.94
C LEU A 3 8.21 -1.75 2.24
N VAL A 4 7.02 -1.46 1.73
CA VAL A 4 5.81 -2.27 1.91
C VAL A 4 5.95 -3.63 1.19
N ARG A 5 6.53 -3.63 -0.02
CA ARG A 5 6.84 -4.85 -0.77
C ARG A 5 7.82 -5.75 -0.02
N THR A 6 8.88 -5.17 0.52
CA THR A 6 9.92 -5.90 1.27
C THR A 6 9.35 -6.49 2.57
N LEU A 7 8.51 -5.74 3.28
CA LEU A 7 7.82 -6.22 4.47
C LEU A 7 6.88 -7.38 4.15
N ASP A 8 5.97 -7.23 3.18
CA ASP A 8 5.08 -8.31 2.70
C ASP A 8 5.86 -9.59 2.31
N GLN A 9 6.99 -9.43 1.61
CA GLN A 9 7.88 -10.55 1.29
C GLN A 9 8.42 -11.25 2.55
N ARG A 10 8.89 -10.49 3.56
CA ARG A 10 9.42 -11.08 4.81
C ARG A 10 8.36 -11.81 5.63
N TRP A 11 7.11 -11.34 5.65
CA TRP A 11 6.00 -12.11 6.23
C TRP A 11 5.75 -13.41 5.44
N ARG A 12 5.65 -13.32 4.11
CA ARG A 12 5.40 -14.50 3.25
C ARG A 12 6.47 -15.59 3.33
N THR A 13 7.71 -15.24 3.66
CA THR A 13 8.83 -16.19 3.79
C THR A 13 9.16 -16.56 5.25
N GLY A 14 8.35 -16.14 6.24
CA GLY A 14 8.65 -16.35 7.66
C GLY A 14 9.92 -15.65 8.16
N ALA A 15 10.48 -14.70 7.38
CA ALA A 15 11.74 -14.01 7.67
C ALA A 15 11.55 -12.78 8.59
N THR A 16 10.61 -12.89 9.53
CA THR A 16 10.17 -11.83 10.45
C THR A 16 9.73 -12.43 11.79
N THR A 17 9.93 -11.70 12.88
CA THR A 17 9.52 -12.08 14.26
C THR A 17 8.26 -11.33 14.73
N LEU A 18 7.59 -10.66 13.79
CA LEU A 18 6.42 -9.80 13.96
C LEU A 18 5.11 -10.61 13.81
N PRO A 19 3.99 -10.22 14.45
CA PRO A 19 2.75 -11.00 14.42
C PRO A 19 2.14 -11.17 13.02
N ASP A 20 1.48 -12.31 12.78
CA ASP A 20 0.88 -12.65 11.48
C ASP A 20 -0.29 -11.74 11.08
N GLU A 21 -1.04 -11.20 12.05
CA GLU A 21 -2.10 -10.20 11.83
C GLU A 21 -1.58 -8.98 11.06
N SER A 22 -0.35 -8.55 11.35
CA SER A 22 0.31 -7.45 10.66
C SER A 22 0.67 -7.81 9.21
N GLY A 23 0.86 -9.09 8.90
CA GLY A 23 1.05 -9.62 7.55
C GLY A 23 -0.13 -9.35 6.62
N ASN A 24 -1.36 -9.56 7.11
CA ASN A 24 -2.59 -9.26 6.35
C ASN A 24 -2.76 -7.76 6.09
N ARG A 25 -2.39 -6.91 7.08
CA ARG A 25 -2.42 -5.45 6.93
C ARG A 25 -1.40 -4.95 5.90
N VAL A 26 -0.15 -5.43 5.94
CA VAL A 26 0.87 -5.01 4.95
C VAL A 26 0.55 -5.54 3.55
N THR A 27 -0.01 -6.74 3.43
CA THR A 27 -0.51 -7.30 2.15
C THR A 27 -1.58 -6.40 1.54
N THR A 28 -2.50 -5.88 2.37
CA THR A 28 -3.59 -4.99 1.93
C THR A 28 -3.05 -3.64 1.47
N LEU A 29 -2.16 -3.01 2.25
CA LEU A 29 -1.47 -1.77 1.87
C LEU A 29 -0.67 -1.93 0.57
N LYS A 30 0.04 -3.06 0.42
CA LYS A 30 0.78 -3.38 -0.80
C LYS A 30 -0.15 -3.43 -2.01
N ARG A 31 -1.26 -4.17 -1.95
CA ARG A 31 -2.25 -4.27 -3.04
C ARG A 31 -2.84 -2.92 -3.41
N ARG A 32 -3.06 -2.02 -2.44
CA ARG A 32 -3.51 -0.64 -2.70
C ARG A 32 -2.45 0.15 -3.48
N MET A 33 -1.18 0.06 -3.08
CA MET A 33 -0.07 0.70 -3.82
C MET A 33 0.22 0.05 -5.19
N GLU A 34 0.02 -1.26 -5.36
CA GLU A 34 0.22 -1.98 -6.63
C GLU A 34 -0.63 -1.40 -7.78
N ARG A 35 -1.81 -0.84 -7.47
CA ARG A 35 -2.70 -0.17 -8.46
C ARG A 35 -2.07 1.07 -9.10
N LEU A 36 -1.18 1.77 -8.39
CA LEU A 36 -0.48 2.94 -8.94
C LEU A 36 0.65 2.56 -9.90
N ARG A 37 1.06 1.28 -9.95
CA ARG A 37 2.26 0.76 -10.66
C ARG A 37 3.62 1.34 -10.26
N ILE A 38 3.67 2.42 -9.49
CA ILE A 38 4.87 3.02 -8.91
C ILE A 38 5.63 1.95 -8.08
N PRO A 39 6.95 1.76 -8.28
CA PRO A 39 7.89 2.58 -9.07
C PRO A 39 8.16 2.09 -10.49
N LEU A 40 7.53 1.01 -10.95
CA LEU A 40 7.93 0.29 -12.17
C LEU A 40 7.50 0.96 -13.49
N ALA A 41 6.84 2.12 -13.44
CA ALA A 41 6.32 2.87 -14.60
C ALA A 41 5.53 2.00 -15.62
N LYS A 42 4.90 0.92 -15.13
CA LYS A 42 4.25 -0.10 -15.95
C LYS A 42 2.98 0.46 -16.60
N THR A 43 2.95 0.47 -17.93
CA THR A 43 1.81 0.82 -18.80
C THR A 43 0.79 -0.31 -18.97
N GLU A 44 0.71 -1.21 -17.99
CA GLU A 44 -0.18 -2.38 -17.98
C GLU A 44 -1.06 -2.36 -16.73
N THR A 45 -2.34 -2.66 -16.88
CA THR A 45 -3.29 -2.80 -15.76
C THR A 45 -2.82 -3.86 -14.76
N ALA A 46 -3.01 -3.61 -13.46
CA ALA A 46 -2.63 -4.57 -12.43
C ALA A 46 -3.46 -5.87 -12.54
N ARG A 47 -2.82 -7.05 -12.61
CA ARG A 47 -3.50 -8.36 -12.81
C ARG A 47 -4.63 -8.64 -11.80
N ARG A 48 -4.62 -8.02 -10.61
CA ARG A 48 -5.65 -8.14 -9.57
C ARG A 48 -6.82 -7.17 -9.73
N PHE A 49 -6.69 -6.18 -10.59
CA PHE A 49 -7.62 -5.08 -10.80
C PHE A 49 -7.81 -4.85 -12.32
N PRO A 50 -8.35 -5.83 -13.07
CA PRO A 50 -8.40 -5.78 -14.54
C PRO A 50 -9.31 -4.66 -15.10
N VAL A 51 -10.13 -4.05 -14.26
CA VAL A 51 -10.98 -2.88 -14.57
C VAL A 51 -10.27 -1.54 -14.36
N ASP A 52 -9.04 -1.54 -13.82
CA ASP A 52 -8.25 -0.32 -13.70
C ASP A 52 -7.70 0.11 -15.07
N ASN A 53 -7.57 1.41 -15.23
CA ASN A 53 -6.85 2.05 -16.33
C ASN A 53 -5.45 1.45 -16.48
N THR A 54 -4.95 1.37 -17.71
CA THR A 54 -3.56 0.92 -18.00
C THR A 54 -2.50 1.84 -17.39
N ILE A 55 -2.87 3.10 -17.10
CA ILE A 55 -2.07 4.12 -16.45
C ILE A 55 -2.90 4.71 -15.29
N ALA A 56 -2.28 4.85 -14.12
CA ALA A 56 -2.85 5.64 -13.03
C ALA A 56 -2.68 7.14 -13.35
N TYR A 57 -3.75 7.81 -13.77
CA TYR A 57 -3.66 9.21 -14.22
C TYR A 57 -3.51 10.17 -13.03
N PRO A 58 -2.45 10.99 -12.96
CA PRO A 58 -2.27 11.94 -11.88
C PRO A 58 -3.36 13.02 -11.91
N THR A 59 -3.88 13.40 -10.74
CA THR A 59 -4.91 14.42 -10.58
C THR A 59 -4.73 15.20 -9.28
N ILE A 60 -5.32 16.39 -9.21
CA ILE A 60 -5.39 17.22 -8.01
C ILE A 60 -6.86 17.35 -7.63
N SER A 61 -7.25 16.67 -6.55
CA SER A 61 -8.57 16.81 -5.94
C SER A 61 -8.57 17.94 -4.92
N ARG A 62 -9.68 18.68 -4.83
CA ARG A 62 -9.89 19.69 -3.78
C ARG A 62 -9.97 19.07 -2.39
N ASP A 63 -10.51 17.85 -2.29
CA ASP A 63 -10.77 17.16 -1.02
C ASP A 63 -9.59 16.27 -0.59
N PHE A 64 -8.89 15.68 -1.56
CA PHE A 64 -7.83 14.69 -1.31
C PHE A 64 -6.41 15.18 -1.66
N GLY A 65 -6.28 16.35 -2.28
CA GLY A 65 -5.00 16.87 -2.78
C GLY A 65 -4.45 16.03 -3.95
N LEU A 66 -3.14 15.77 -3.93
CA LEU A 66 -2.47 14.95 -4.94
C LEU A 66 -2.98 13.51 -4.91
N ALA A 67 -3.51 13.04 -6.03
CA ALA A 67 -4.11 11.72 -6.17
C ALA A 67 -3.89 11.13 -7.57
N TRP A 68 -4.36 9.90 -7.77
CA TRP A 68 -4.42 9.23 -9.06
C TRP A 68 -5.82 8.70 -9.32
N HIS A 69 -6.31 8.90 -10.53
CA HIS A 69 -7.54 8.30 -11.06
C HIS A 69 -7.20 6.95 -11.70
N VAL A 70 -7.70 5.86 -11.10
CA VAL A 70 -7.30 4.49 -11.47
C VAL A 70 -8.42 3.68 -12.12
N ALA A 71 -9.69 4.06 -11.92
CA ALA A 71 -10.87 3.52 -12.63
C ALA A 71 -11.99 4.58 -12.56
N GLN A 72 -13.07 4.42 -13.34
CA GLN A 72 -14.15 5.40 -13.53
C GLN A 72 -14.49 6.23 -12.27
N ASP A 73 -14.87 5.57 -11.17
CA ASP A 73 -15.21 6.22 -9.89
C ASP A 73 -14.20 5.89 -8.78
N THR A 74 -12.94 5.59 -9.13
CA THR A 74 -11.91 5.23 -8.15
C THR A 74 -10.68 6.12 -8.22
N TYR A 75 -10.44 6.78 -7.09
CA TYR A 75 -9.24 7.58 -6.83
C TYR A 75 -8.43 6.96 -5.68
N ILE A 76 -7.12 7.12 -5.74
CA ILE A 76 -6.19 6.79 -4.65
C ILE A 76 -5.38 8.06 -4.37
N SER A 77 -5.41 8.57 -3.14
CA SER A 77 -4.68 9.80 -2.81
C SER A 77 -3.31 9.53 -2.20
N ARG A 78 -2.36 10.45 -2.40
CA ARG A 78 -1.06 10.41 -1.72
C ARG A 78 -1.24 10.43 -0.20
N ARG A 79 -2.19 11.23 0.28
CA ARG A 79 -2.56 11.33 1.70
C ARG A 79 -3.00 9.97 2.25
N GLU A 80 -3.97 9.33 1.61
CA GLU A 80 -4.48 8.00 2.01
C GLU A 80 -3.35 6.97 2.14
N LEU A 81 -2.44 6.92 1.17
CA LEU A 81 -1.31 5.98 1.19
C LEU A 81 -0.26 6.32 2.26
N SER A 82 -0.05 7.60 2.56
CA SER A 82 0.80 8.05 3.66
C SER A 82 0.19 7.70 5.01
N ASP A 83 -1.09 8.02 5.21
CA ASP A 83 -1.82 7.79 6.46
C ASP A 83 -1.87 6.29 6.78
N GLN A 84 -2.26 5.43 5.81
CA GLN A 84 -2.26 3.97 5.98
C GLN A 84 -0.86 3.38 6.29
N LEU A 85 0.21 3.95 5.71
CA LEU A 85 1.57 3.53 6.01
C LEU A 85 2.01 3.94 7.43
N LEU A 86 1.70 5.17 7.83
CA LEU A 86 2.01 5.68 9.17
C LEU A 86 1.25 4.89 10.24
N ASP A 87 -0.04 4.62 10.04
CA ASP A 87 -0.87 3.79 10.94
C ASP A 87 -0.36 2.34 11.05
N PHE A 88 0.14 1.78 9.94
CA PHE A 88 0.76 0.47 9.95
C PHE A 88 2.07 0.48 10.79
N LEU A 89 2.95 1.44 10.55
CA LEU A 89 4.24 1.55 11.27
C LEU A 89 4.04 1.89 12.76
N ALA A 90 3.04 2.71 13.09
CA ALA A 90 2.70 3.07 14.47
C ALA A 90 2.17 1.86 15.26
N ASP A 91 1.28 1.05 14.68
CA ASP A 91 0.82 -0.21 15.29
C ASP A 91 1.98 -1.21 15.45
N LEU A 92 2.86 -1.31 14.44
CA LEU A 92 4.01 -2.19 14.50
C LEU A 92 4.96 -1.82 15.66
N LYS A 93 5.21 -0.52 15.86
CA LYS A 93 5.97 0.00 17.00
C LYS A 93 5.31 -0.38 18.33
N LYS A 94 3.99 -0.16 18.48
CA LYS A 94 3.24 -0.52 19.70
C LYS A 94 3.40 -2.00 20.06
N ARG A 95 3.20 -2.90 19.07
CA ARG A 95 3.32 -4.35 19.25
C ARG A 95 4.75 -4.79 19.59
N GLN A 96 5.78 -4.15 19.01
CA GLN A 96 7.17 -4.41 19.39
C GLN A 96 7.50 -3.97 20.83
N THR A 97 6.93 -2.86 21.31
CA THR A 97 7.10 -2.44 22.71
C THR A 97 6.40 -3.41 23.67
N GLN A 98 5.18 -3.82 23.36
CA GLN A 98 4.43 -4.79 24.18
C GLN A 98 5.15 -6.14 24.31
N LYS A 99 5.78 -6.65 23.25
CA LYS A 99 6.55 -7.92 23.28
C LYS A 99 7.86 -7.84 24.10
N LYS A 100 8.28 -6.66 24.55
CA LYS A 100 9.48 -6.45 25.39
C LYS A 100 9.17 -6.25 26.88
N THR A 101 7.89 -6.25 27.26
CA THR A 101 7.43 -6.08 28.65
C THR A 101 6.86 -7.41 29.14
#